data_AF-A0A2W6AZ70-F1
#
_entry.id   AF-A0A2W6AZ70-F1
#
_cell.length_a   1.000
_cell.length_b   1.000
_cell.length_c   1.000
_cell.angle_alpha   90.00
_cell.angle_beta   90.00
_cell.angle_gamma   90.00
#
_symmetry.space_group_name_H-M   'P 1'
#
loop_
_entity.id
_entity.type
_entity.pdbx_description
1 polymer ?
#
loop_
_entity_poly.entity_id
_entity_poly.type
_entity_poly.pdbx_seq_one_letter_code
_entity_poly.pdbx_strand_id
1 'polypeptide(L)' 'MVWTQDRARLAAHKRHHPDADDGDLRRDLRAARLADYIERTVAAAPPLTGEQKDRLALLLRPSNSEERVA' A
#
# COMPACT_ATOMS: atom_id res chain seq x y z
N MET A 1 -2.91 -13.46 -4.00
CA MET A 1 -2.35 -12.24 -3.36
C MET A 1 -1.29 -11.65 -4.25
N VAL A 2 -1.60 -10.53 -4.91
CA VAL A 2 -0.76 -9.89 -5.93
C VAL A 2 0.61 -9.48 -5.36
N TRP A 3 0.66 -9.05 -4.09
CA TRP A 3 1.89 -8.62 -3.40
C TRP A 3 2.99 -9.69 -3.25
N THR A 4 2.67 -10.97 -3.48
CA THR A 4 3.66 -12.06 -3.35
C THR A 4 4.74 -11.97 -4.42
N GLN A 5 4.39 -11.50 -5.62
CA GLN A 5 5.32 -11.29 -6.72
C GLN A 5 6.27 -10.11 -6.41
N ASP A 6 5.75 -9.00 -5.90
CA ASP A 6 6.56 -7.84 -5.50
C ASP A 6 7.54 -8.19 -4.39
N ARG A 7 7.10 -9.04 -3.44
CA ARG A 7 7.98 -9.56 -2.39
C ARG A 7 9.11 -10.41 -2.97
N ALA A 8 8.80 -11.29 -3.93
CA ALA A 8 9.81 -12.12 -4.58
C ALA A 8 10.81 -11.27 -5.38
N ARG A 9 10.32 -10.24 -6.07
CA ARG A 9 11.14 -9.27 -6.81
C ARG A 9 12.10 -8.52 -5.89
N LEU A 10 11.59 -8.00 -4.76
CA LEU A 10 12.42 -7.35 -3.75
C LEU A 10 13.46 -8.32 -3.17
N ALA A 11 13.08 -9.55 -2.84
CA ALA A 11 14.01 -10.55 -2.32
C ALA A 11 15.13 -10.89 -3.32
N ALA A 12 14.80 -11.04 -4.60
CA ALA A 12 15.79 -11.26 -5.66
C ALA A 12 16.72 -10.05 -5.81
N HIS A 13 16.17 -8.83 -5.81
CA HIS A 13 16.96 -7.59 -5.88
C HIS A 13 17.97 -7.50 -4.74
N LYS A 14 17.54 -7.70 -3.49
CA LYS A 14 18.44 -7.66 -2.33
C LYS A 14 19.51 -8.75 -2.36
N ARG A 15 19.22 -9.91 -2.97
CA ARG A 15 20.17 -11.02 -3.10
C ARG A 15 21.26 -10.73 -4.14
N HIS A 16 20.89 -10.12 -5.27
CA HIS A 16 21.81 -9.90 -6.39
C HIS A 16 22.46 -8.51 -6.38
N HIS A 17 21.85 -7.55 -5.68
CA HIS A 17 22.27 -6.15 -5.61
C HIS A 17 22.16 -5.62 -4.16
N PRO A 18 22.98 -6.12 -3.22
CA PRO A 18 22.84 -5.82 -1.79
C PRO A 18 23.03 -4.32 -1.46
N ASP A 19 23.83 -3.60 -2.24
CA ASP A 19 24.13 -2.17 -2.03
C ASP A 19 23.30 -1.23 -2.91
N ALA A 20 22.44 -1.77 -3.78
CA ALA A 20 21.58 -0.97 -4.64
C ALA A 20 20.36 -0.45 -3.87
N ASP A 21 19.89 0.75 -4.21
CA ASP A 21 18.65 1.29 -3.67
C ASP A 21 17.47 0.35 -4.02
N ASP A 22 16.64 0.08 -3.01
CA ASP A 22 15.43 -0.75 -3.11
C ASP A 22 14.16 0.05 -2.77
N GLY A 23 14.26 1.38 -2.67
CA GLY A 23 13.18 2.28 -2.29
C GLY A 23 11.90 2.10 -3.11
N ASP A 24 12.00 2.04 -4.44
CA ASP A 24 10.86 1.82 -5.32
C ASP A 24 10.23 0.44 -5.12
N LEU A 25 11.03 -0.62 -5.10
CA LEU A 25 10.55 -1.99 -4.88
C LEU A 25 9.83 -2.13 -3.53
N ARG A 26 10.31 -1.41 -2.51
CA ARG A 26 9.65 -1.35 -1.20
C ARG A 26 8.35 -0.57 -1.26
N ARG A 27 8.29 0.56 -1.97
CA ARG A 27 7.06 1.33 -2.18
C ARG A 27 6.01 0.48 -2.88
N ASP A 28 6.39 -0.20 -3.95
CA ASP A 28 5.51 -1.09 -4.72
C ASP A 28 4.95 -2.20 -3.84
N LEU A 29 5.81 -2.92 -3.10
CA LEU A 29 5.38 -3.97 -2.19
C LEU A 29 4.42 -3.44 -1.11
N ARG A 30 4.65 -2.24 -0.59
CA ARG A 30 3.77 -1.64 0.42
C ARG A 30 2.42 -1.26 -0.16
N ALA A 31 2.39 -0.66 -1.36
CA ALA A 31 1.17 -0.34 -2.08
C ALA A 31 0.34 -1.60 -2.36
N ALA A 32 0.96 -2.65 -2.88
CA ALA A 32 0.28 -3.92 -3.18
C ALA A 32 -0.28 -4.61 -1.93
N ARG A 33 0.45 -4.58 -0.80
CA ARG A 33 -0.05 -5.13 0.47
C ARG A 33 -1.21 -4.32 1.04
N LEU A 34 -1.16 -2.99 0.92
CA LEU A 34 -2.24 -2.13 1.38
C LEU A 34 -3.51 -2.34 0.55
N ALA A 35 -3.39 -2.44 -0.77
CA ALA A 35 -4.51 -2.74 -1.66
C ALA A 35 -5.19 -4.07 -1.28
N ASP A 36 -4.41 -5.15 -1.15
CA ASP A 36 -4.91 -6.48 -0.75
C ASP A 36 -5.61 -6.44 0.64
N TYR A 37 -5.06 -5.68 1.59
CA TYR A 37 -5.67 -5.51 2.90
C TYR A 37 -7.00 -4.73 2.82
N ILE A 38 -7.05 -3.65 2.05
CA ILE A 38 -8.26 -2.85 1.84
C ILE A 38 -9.34 -3.70 1.19
N GLU A 39 -9.04 -4.39 0.09
CA GLU A 39 -10.00 -5.26 -0.60
C GLU A 39 -10.61 -6.29 0.35
N ARG A 40 -9.76 -6.99 1.11
CA ARG A 40 -10.21 -8.00 2.09
C ARG A 40 -11.07 -7.38 3.19
N THR A 41 -10.71 -6.20 3.67
CA THR A 41 -11.45 -5.51 4.74
C THR A 41 -12.80 -5.02 4.25
N VAL A 42 -12.85 -4.46 3.03
CA VAL A 42 -14.07 -3.94 2.41
C VAL A 42 -15.04 -5.07 2.02
N ALA A 43 -14.51 -6.22 1.62
CA ALA A 43 -15.29 -7.41 1.28
C ALA A 43 -15.74 -8.23 2.50
N ALA A 44 -15.23 -7.94 3.70
CA ALA A 44 -15.62 -8.63 4.92
C ALA A 44 -17.07 -8.27 5.34
N ALA A 45 -17.74 -9.19 6.03
CA ALA A 45 -19.12 -9.00 6.48
C ALA A 45 -19.18 -8.45 7.92
N PRO A 46 -20.12 -7.53 8.22
CA PRO A 46 -21.00 -6.83 7.28
C PRO A 46 -20.24 -5.82 6.39
N PRO A 47 -20.67 -5.62 5.13
CA PRO A 47 -19.99 -4.71 4.22
C PRO A 47 -20.07 -3.26 4.72
N LEU A 48 -18.99 -2.50 4.50
CA LEU A 48 -18.99 -1.07 4.79
C LEU A 48 -20.05 -0.34 3.95
N THR A 49 -20.68 0.68 4.54
CA THR A 49 -21.58 1.59 3.82
C THR A 49 -20.80 2.43 2.80
N GLY A 50 -21.50 3.01 1.81
CA GLY A 50 -20.87 3.93 0.85
C GLY A 50 -20.13 5.08 1.54
N GLU A 51 -20.80 5.75 2.49
CA GLU A 51 -20.22 6.86 3.27
C GLU A 51 -18.95 6.46 4.05
N GLN A 52 -18.92 5.24 4.61
CA GLN A 52 -17.74 4.73 5.30
C GLN A 52 -16.57 4.52 4.33
N LYS A 53 -16.83 3.98 3.13
CA LYS A 53 -15.81 3.83 2.08
C LYS A 53 -15.30 5.19 1.59
N ASP A 54 -16.19 6.16 1.41
CA ASP A 54 -15.83 7.51 0.99
C ASP A 54 -14.92 8.19 2.01
N ARG A 55 -15.25 8.11 3.31
CA ARG A 55 -14.40 8.62 4.39
C ARG A 55 -13.01 7.97 4.39
N LEU A 56 -12.91 6.66 4.14
CA LEU A 56 -11.63 5.96 4.05
C LEU A 56 -10.84 6.35 2.80
N ALA A 57 -11.50 6.57 1.66
CA ALA A 57 -10.85 7.01 0.44
C ALA A 57 -10.16 8.38 0.59
N LEU A 58 -10.71 9.27 1.44
CA LEU A 58 -10.08 10.56 1.76
C LEU A 58 -8.73 10.42 2.47
N LEU A 59 -8.49 9.32 3.21
CA LEU A 59 -7.19 9.08 3.86
C LEU A 59 -6.07 8.75 2.87
N LEU A 60 -6.43 8.25 1.68
CA LEU A 60 -5.50 7.86 0.62
C LEU A 60 -5.28 8.98 -0.40
N ARG A 61 -6.14 9.99 -0.42
CA ARG A 61 -5.87 11.20 -1.17
C ARG A 61 -4.75 11.98 -0.48
N PRO A 62 -3.82 12.59 -1.22
CA PRO A 62 -2.92 13.57 -0.64
C PRO A 62 -3.80 14.64 0.01
N SER A 63 -3.87 14.62 1.34
CA SER A 63 -4.38 15.76 2.08
C SER A 63 -3.37 16.87 1.87
N ASN A 64 -3.81 18.10 1.66
CA ASN A 64 -2.97 19.29 1.80
C ASN A 64 -2.54 19.44 3.28
N SER A 65 -1.94 18.41 3.88
CA SER A 65 -1.39 18.40 5.22
C SER A 65 0.07 18.87 5.24
N GLU A 66 0.57 19.39 4.10
CA GLU A 66 1.80 20.20 4.04
C GLU A 66 1.72 21.46 4.94
N GLU A 67 0.55 21.82 5.46
CA GLU A 67 0.38 22.94 6.40
C GLU A 67 0.68 22.60 7.89
N ARG A 68 1.33 21.46 8.19
CA ARG A 68 1.68 21.07 9.57
C ARG A 68 3.16 20.85 9.86
N VAL A 69 4.05 21.40 9.03
CA VAL A 69 5.46 21.60 9.41
C VAL A 69 5.86 23.01 9.01
N ALA A 70 5.49 23.97 9.86
CA ALA A 70 6.12 25.27 9.98
C ALA A 70 7.10 25.23 11.16
#